data_AF-A0A537J0W6-F1
#
_entry.id   AF-A0A537J0W6-F1
#
_cell.length_a   1.000
_cell.length_b   1.000
_cell.length_c   1.000
_cell.angle_alpha   90.00
_cell.angle_beta   90.00
_cell.angle_gamma   90.00
#
_symmetry.space_group_name_H-M   'P 1'
#
loop_
_entity.id
_entity.type
_entity.pdbx_description
1 polymer ?
#
loop_
_entity_poly.entity_id
_entity_poly.type
_entity_poly.pdbx_seq_one_letter_code
_entity_poly.pdbx_strand_id
1 'polypeptide(L)'
;MKANRDFPGGEFHFENFFKDLGIDIGTGVRIDLGFFLIRFDYALKVHNPSPEPVNKEAQDHYFYNWDLKYLFGGVLQFGVTYPF
;
A
#
# COMPACT_ATOMS: atom_id res chain seq x y z
N MET A 1 19.07 3.61 -16.12
CA MET A 1 18.25 4.85 -16.22
C MET A 1 19.00 5.98 -15.51
N LYS A 2 18.69 7.26 -15.70
CA LYS A 2 19.50 8.36 -15.11
C LYS A 2 19.25 8.49 -13.60
N ALA A 3 20.31 8.70 -12.83
CA ALA A 3 20.25 9.08 -11.43
C ALA A 3 19.44 10.38 -11.26
N ASN A 4 18.43 10.34 -10.38
CA ASN A 4 17.72 11.53 -9.95
C ASN A 4 18.26 11.97 -8.58
N ARG A 5 18.72 13.22 -8.47
CA ARG A 5 19.26 13.77 -7.22
C ARG A 5 18.19 13.91 -6.14
N ASP A 6 16.93 14.02 -6.54
CA ASP A 6 15.79 14.14 -5.62
C ASP A 6 15.30 12.77 -5.12
N PHE A 7 15.66 11.67 -5.82
CA PHE A 7 15.28 10.30 -5.46
C PHE A 7 16.51 9.38 -5.53
N PRO A 8 17.47 9.54 -4.60
CA PRO A 8 18.63 8.66 -4.53
C PRO A 8 18.18 7.22 -4.29
N GLY A 9 18.59 6.30 -5.16
CA GLY A 9 18.18 4.89 -5.12
C GLY A 9 16.91 4.55 -5.91
N GLY A 10 16.20 5.52 -6.49
CA GLY A 10 15.01 5.29 -7.33
C GLY A 10 15.30 4.83 -8.77
N GLU A 11 16.49 4.28 -9.03
CA GLU A 11 16.88 3.82 -10.35
C GLU A 11 16.37 2.40 -10.60
N PHE A 12 15.59 2.22 -11.66
CA PHE A 12 15.12 0.89 -12.04
C PHE A 12 16.29 -0.01 -12.47
N HIS A 13 16.51 -1.06 -11.69
CA HIS A 13 17.45 -2.14 -12.00
C HIS A 13 16.69 -3.45 -12.03
N PHE A 14 16.78 -4.20 -13.13
CA PHE A 14 16.06 -5.47 -13.27
C PHE A 14 16.43 -6.48 -12.18
N GLU A 15 17.68 -6.45 -11.70
CA GLU A 15 18.18 -7.26 -10.58
C GLU A 15 17.49 -6.95 -9.23
N ASN A 16 16.95 -5.74 -9.07
CA ASN A 16 16.27 -5.29 -7.84
C ASN A 16 14.74 -5.27 -7.97
N PHE A 17 14.18 -5.75 -9.10
CA PHE A 17 12.75 -5.70 -9.38
C PHE A 17 11.85 -6.19 -8.23
N PHE A 18 12.22 -7.31 -7.59
CA PHE A 18 11.46 -7.87 -6.47
C PHE A 18 11.64 -7.12 -5.15
N LYS A 19 12.73 -6.37 -4.99
CA LYS A 19 12.98 -5.55 -3.80
C LYS A 19 12.22 -4.22 -3.88
N ASP A 20 12.19 -3.64 -5.09
CA ASP A 20 11.50 -2.37 -5.38
C ASP A 20 9.97 -2.53 -5.52
N LEU A 21 9.45 -3.74 -5.40
CA LEU A 21 8.01 -4.02 -5.48
C LEU A 21 7.32 -3.78 -4.15
N GLY A 22 6.47 -2.75 -4.06
CA GLY A 22 5.57 -2.56 -2.91
C GLY A 22 4.51 -3.66 -2.83
N ILE A 23 4.27 -4.16 -1.61
CA ILE A 23 3.25 -5.19 -1.35
C ILE A 23 2.29 -4.68 -0.28
N ASP A 24 1.00 -4.80 -0.56
CA ASP A 24 -0.08 -4.44 0.35
C ASP A 24 -0.98 -5.64 0.60
N ILE A 25 -1.56 -5.72 1.80
CA ILE A 25 -2.60 -6.69 2.15
C ILE A 25 -3.86 -5.94 2.56
N GLY A 26 -5.01 -6.35 2.02
CA GLY A 26 -6.28 -5.71 2.34
C GLY A 26 -7.40 -6.70 2.57
N THR A 27 -8.42 -6.22 3.26
CA THR A 27 -9.69 -6.92 3.44
C THR A 27 -10.83 -5.98 3.08
N GLY A 28 -11.92 -6.54 2.56
CA GLY A 28 -13.06 -5.77 2.11
C GLY A 28 -14.37 -6.42 2.54
N VAL A 29 -15.35 -5.58 2.88
CA VAL A 29 -16.72 -5.99 3.16
C VAL A 29 -17.63 -5.43 2.07
N ARG A 30 -18.44 -6.32 1.48
CA ARG A 30 -19.44 -6.00 0.48
C ARG A 30 -20.83 -6.25 1.04
N ILE A 31 -21.67 -5.22 0.99
CA ILE A 31 -23.07 -5.28 1.41
C ILE A 31 -23.93 -5.13 0.16
N ASP A 32 -24.82 -6.10 -0.04
CA ASP A 32 -25.79 -6.11 -1.12
C ASP A 32 -27.16 -5.72 -0.56
N LEU A 33 -27.71 -4.59 -1.01
CA LEU A 33 -29.01 -4.07 -0.58
C LEU A 33 -30.06 -4.21 -1.69
N GLY A 34 -29.81 -5.05 -2.69
CA GLY A 34 -30.69 -5.31 -3.83
C GLY A 34 -30.67 -4.22 -4.90
N PHE A 35 -30.85 -2.94 -4.51
CA PHE A 35 -30.86 -1.80 -5.45
C PHE A 35 -29.50 -1.12 -5.63
N PHE A 36 -28.62 -1.18 -4.65
CA PHE A 36 -27.26 -0.66 -4.74
C PHE A 36 -26.35 -1.46 -3.81
N LEU A 37 -25.07 -1.52 -4.17
CA LEU A 37 -24.06 -2.25 -3.42
C LEU A 37 -23.13 -1.26 -2.73
N ILE A 38 -22.84 -1.53 -1.47
CA ILE A 38 -21.88 -0.75 -0.69
C ILE A 38 -20.63 -1.59 -0.47
N ARG A 39 -19.47 -0.96 -0.61
CA ARG A 39 -18.16 -1.57 -0.39
C ARG A 39 -17.33 -0.73 0.55
N PHE A 40 -16.74 -1.40 1.52
CA PHE A 40 -15.68 -0.87 2.37
C PHE A 40 -14.45 -1.75 2.17
N ASP A 41 -13.41 -1.19 1.56
CA ASP A 41 -12.16 -1.89 1.29
C ASP A 41 -11.07 -1.22 2.14
N TYR A 42 -10.36 -1.99 2.96
CA TYR A 42 -9.27 -1.52 3.82
C TYR A 42 -7.97 -2.24 3.49
N ALA A 43 -6.92 -1.49 3.16
CA ALA A 43 -5.61 -2.05 2.79
C ALA A 43 -4.50 -1.49 3.67
N LEU A 44 -3.60 -2.38 4.11
CA LEU A 44 -2.40 -2.10 4.86
C LEU A 44 -1.18 -2.32 3.97
N LYS A 45 -0.19 -1.43 4.07
CA LYS A 45 1.09 -1.60 3.37
C LYS A 45 1.95 -2.62 4.13
N VAL A 46 2.34 -3.72 3.49
CA VAL A 46 3.15 -4.79 4.10
C VAL A 46 4.63 -4.58 3.85
N HIS A 47 4.99 -4.13 2.65
CA HIS A 47 6.35 -3.82 2.24
C HIS A 47 6.33 -2.54 1.38
N ASN A 48 7.06 -1.53 1.82
CA ASN A 48 7.18 -0.25 1.12
C ASN A 48 8.68 0.05 0.88
N PRO A 49 9.17 -0.09 -0.36
CA PRO A 49 10.57 0.21 -0.70
C PRO A 49 10.83 1.71 -0.87
N SER A 50 9.79 2.55 -0.83
CA SER A 50 9.92 3.99 -0.99
C SER A 50 10.67 4.61 0.19
N PRO A 51 11.67 5.49 -0.07
CA PRO A 51 12.39 6.23 0.98
C PRO A 51 11.51 7.35 1.55
N GLU A 52 10.46 7.00 2.29
CA GLU A 52 9.62 7.98 2.98
C GLU A 52 10.39 8.55 4.19
N PRO A 53 10.59 9.88 4.30
CA PRO A 53 11.36 10.49 5.39
C PRO A 53 10.83 10.17 6.79
N VAL A 54 9.54 9.90 6.88
CA VAL A 54 8.81 9.58 8.12
C VAL A 54 9.07 8.14 8.59
N ASN A 55 9.50 7.23 7.72
CA ASN A 55 9.59 5.80 8.04
C ASN A 55 10.81 5.13 7.40
N LYS A 56 11.95 5.81 7.39
CA LYS A 56 13.23 5.30 6.84
C LYS A 56 13.66 3.96 7.43
N GLU A 57 13.28 3.67 8.68
CA GLU A 57 13.61 2.40 9.35
C GLU A 57 12.71 1.23 8.91
N ALA A 58 11.52 1.52 8.37
CA ALA A 58 10.61 0.50 7.84
C ALA A 58 10.86 0.20 6.35
N GLN A 59 11.78 0.94 5.72
CA GLN A 59 12.15 0.77 4.32
C GLN A 59 12.73 -0.64 4.11
N ASP A 60 12.26 -1.34 3.09
CA ASP A 60 12.70 -2.68 2.69
C ASP A 60 12.50 -3.82 3.70
N HIS A 61 11.73 -3.57 4.77
CA HIS A 61 11.39 -4.59 5.75
C HIS A 61 9.93 -5.05 5.60
N TYR A 62 9.77 -6.33 5.31
CA TYR A 62 8.48 -7.00 5.41
C TYR A 62 8.01 -7.00 6.86
N PHE A 63 6.78 -6.55 7.12
CA PHE A 63 6.15 -6.64 8.45
C PHE A 63 6.91 -5.89 9.57
N TYR A 64 7.54 -4.76 9.26
CA TYR A 64 8.23 -3.94 10.26
C TYR A 64 7.27 -3.33 11.28
N ASN A 65 7.49 -3.61 12.57
CA ASN A 65 6.70 -3.10 13.71
C ASN A 65 5.18 -3.18 13.51
N TRP A 66 4.61 -4.37 13.77
CA TRP A 66 3.15 -4.61 13.94
C TRP A 66 2.59 -3.91 15.19
N ASP A 67 2.86 -2.63 15.32
CA ASP A 67 2.32 -1.76 16.34
C ASP A 67 0.93 -1.27 15.89
N LEU A 68 0.07 -0.85 16.82
CA LEU A 68 -1.29 -0.39 16.49
C LEU A 68 -1.28 0.73 15.43
N LYS A 69 -0.22 1.55 15.42
CA LYS A 69 -0.02 2.62 14.44
C LYS A 69 0.01 2.11 12.98
N TYR A 70 0.53 0.91 12.75
CA TYR A 70 0.55 0.30 11.42
C TYR A 70 -0.86 -0.17 11.02
N LEU A 71 -1.61 -0.75 11.97
CA LEU A 71 -3.00 -1.15 11.74
C LEU A 71 -3.93 0.02 11.44
N PHE A 72 -3.61 1.24 11.88
CA PHE A 72 -4.35 2.48 11.55
C PHE A 72 -3.75 3.29 10.40
N GLY A 73 -2.59 2.89 9.87
CA GLY A 73 -1.90 3.55 8.77
C GLY A 73 -2.35 3.11 7.37
N GLY A 74 -3.42 2.31 7.28
CA GLY A 74 -3.95 1.80 6.02
C GLY A 74 -4.77 2.80 5.23
N VAL A 75 -5.09 2.41 4.00
CA VAL A 75 -5.99 3.13 3.10
C VAL A 75 -7.39 2.55 3.24
N LEU A 76 -8.35 3.39 3.60
CA LEU A 76 -9.76 3.05 3.59
C LEU A 76 -10.42 3.60 2.33
N GLN A 77 -11.08 2.73 1.58
CA GLN A 77 -11.85 3.08 0.40
C GLN A 77 -13.33 2.76 0.61
N PHE A 78 -14.16 3.71 0.19
CA PHE A 78 -15.61 3.57 0.17
C PHE A 78 -16.11 3.56 -1.27
N GLY A 79 -16.93 2.57 -1.62
CA GLY A 79 -17.52 2.43 -2.94
C GLY A 79 -19.03 2.23 -2.86
N VAL A 80 -19.76 2.90 -3.75
CA VAL A 80 -21.18 2.66 -3.99
C VAL A 80 -21.37 2.27 -5.45
N THR A 81 -21.97 1.12 -5.70
CA THR A 81 -22.26 0.62 -7.04
C THR A 81 -23.76 0.64 -7.27
N TYR A 82 -24.18 1.20 -8.39
CA TYR A 82 -25.55 1.16 -8.86
C TYR A 82 -25.63 0.26 -10.12
N PRO A 83 -26.43 -0.83 -10.10
CA PRO A 83 -26.65 -1.64 -11.29
C PRO A 83 -27.58 -0.88 -12.25
N PHE A 84 -27.15 -0.72 -13.51
CA PHE A 84 -27.95 -0.18 -14.61
C PHE A 84 -28.66 -1.29 -15.37
#